data_AF-A0A6A3CSN6-F1
#
_entry.id   AF-A0A6A3CSN6-F1
#
_cell.length_a   1.000
_cell.length_b   1.000
_cell.length_c   1.000
_cell.angle_alpha   90.00
_cell.angle_beta   90.00
_cell.angle_gamma   90.00
#
_symmetry.space_group_name_H-M   'P 1'
#
loop_
_entity.id
_entity.type
_entity.pdbx_description
1 polymer ?
#
loop_
_entity_poly.entity_id
_entity_poly.type
_entity_poly.pdbx_seq_one_letter_code
_entity_poly.pdbx_strand_id
1 'polypeptide(L)'
;MEKLFMLLLLALAATGKSSVVSAADAYESPQFRVVHLESDFEIRLYKEISWMSALVNGTSFQNSTKQGFHRLYQYLQGANRNSTCFSMTKPVLTTIVPSHSGGSPSSYIVRYYLPAAYNNKSPPPPLAELNLQLDKWKSHCIAVRKFTGYARDDNVEKEKDGLVASLGKSLMQGMDQNQNYNYSIAQYNASKHPTGRINEVWMDVLGFAAEGCAQ
;
A
#
# COMPACT_ATOMS: atom_id res chain seq x y z
N MET A 1 15.72 46.33 -59.43
CA MET A 1 14.73 45.88 -60.43
C MET A 1 14.40 44.44 -60.08
N GLU A 2 13.46 44.28 -59.14
CA GLU A 2 12.05 43.94 -59.45
C GLU A 2 11.97 42.52 -60.02
N LYS A 3 11.35 41.54 -59.38
CA LYS A 3 9.95 41.48 -58.93
C LYS A 3 9.84 40.41 -57.82
N LEU A 4 9.28 40.74 -56.66
CA LEU A 4 7.87 40.54 -56.29
C LEU A 4 7.73 39.26 -55.44
N PHE A 5 7.78 39.36 -54.11
CA PHE A 5 6.60 39.42 -53.23
C PHE A 5 5.63 38.25 -53.50
N MET A 6 5.55 37.29 -52.57
CA MET A 6 4.29 36.68 -52.12
C MET A 6 4.53 35.56 -51.09
N LEU A 7 3.92 35.79 -49.93
CA LEU A 7 3.29 34.81 -49.03
C LEU A 7 4.16 33.94 -48.11
N LEU A 8 4.26 34.46 -46.87
CA LEU A 8 3.86 33.75 -45.64
C LEU A 8 3.03 32.49 -45.90
N LEU A 9 3.46 31.37 -45.34
CA LEU A 9 2.56 30.44 -44.63
C LEU A 9 3.37 29.64 -43.63
N LEU A 10 3.05 29.89 -42.35
CA LEU A 10 3.49 29.11 -41.20
C LEU A 10 3.14 27.63 -41.41
N ALA A 11 4.12 26.77 -41.24
CA ALA A 11 3.89 25.44 -40.70
C ALA A 11 5.11 25.04 -39.87
N LEU A 12 5.25 25.63 -38.68
CA LEU A 12 5.95 24.94 -37.60
C LEU A 12 5.06 23.75 -37.24
N ALA A 13 5.29 22.61 -37.91
CA ALA A 13 4.83 21.33 -37.40
C ALA A 13 5.63 21.06 -36.13
N ALA A 14 5.15 21.59 -34.99
CA ALA A 14 5.55 21.09 -33.69
C ALA A 14 5.08 19.64 -33.64
N THR A 15 5.97 18.72 -34.03
CA THR A 15 5.78 17.30 -33.74
C THR A 15 5.90 17.17 -32.24
N GLY A 16 4.82 17.49 -31.53
CA GLY A 16 4.60 17.02 -30.17
C GLY A 16 4.63 15.52 -30.26
N LYS A 17 5.78 14.92 -29.98
CA LYS A 17 5.87 13.51 -29.66
C LYS A 17 5.05 13.36 -28.38
N SER A 18 3.75 13.14 -28.55
CA SER A 18 2.92 12.61 -27.50
C SER A 18 3.48 11.23 -27.25
N SER A 19 4.39 11.15 -26.27
CA SER A 19 4.75 9.90 -25.65
C SER A 19 3.47 9.42 -24.99
N VAL A 20 2.66 8.68 -25.75
CA VAL A 20 1.64 7.82 -25.19
C VAL A 20 2.45 6.83 -24.37
N VAL A 21 2.61 7.14 -23.07
CA VAL A 21 3.07 6.16 -22.10
C VAL A 21 2.00 5.08 -22.15
N SER A 22 2.32 4.00 -22.86
CA SER A 22 1.50 2.80 -22.87
C SER A 22 1.30 2.41 -21.41
N ALA A 23 0.06 2.48 -20.93
CA ALA A 23 -0.35 1.94 -19.64
C ALA A 23 -0.33 0.41 -19.72
N ALA A 24 0.85 -0.16 -19.93
CA ALA A 24 1.12 -1.58 -19.84
C ALA A 24 1.66 -1.86 -18.44
N ASP A 25 0.99 -2.76 -17.73
CA ASP A 25 1.47 -3.48 -16.54
C ASP A 25 1.61 -2.73 -15.20
N ALA A 26 0.90 -1.62 -15.01
CA ALA A 26 0.74 -1.07 -13.67
C ALA A 26 -0.32 -1.89 -12.90
N TYR A 27 0.11 -2.78 -12.01
CA TYR A 27 -0.79 -3.40 -11.03
C TYR A 27 -1.55 -2.29 -10.28
N GLU A 28 -2.86 -2.47 -10.13
CA GLU A 28 -3.72 -1.52 -9.44
C GLU A 28 -3.26 -1.33 -7.98
N SER A 29 -3.45 -0.12 -7.45
CA SER A 29 -3.07 0.26 -6.08
C SER A 29 -4.13 1.12 -5.41
N PRO A 30 -4.21 1.09 -4.06
CA PRO A 30 -5.15 1.93 -3.33
C PRO A 30 -4.95 3.41 -3.66
N GLN A 31 -6.05 4.10 -3.92
CA GLN A 31 -6.04 5.51 -4.30
C GLN A 31 -5.89 6.41 -3.08
N PHE A 32 -4.96 7.36 -3.16
CA PHE A 32 -4.73 8.34 -2.10
C PHE A 32 -4.40 9.72 -2.68
N ARG A 33 -4.50 10.74 -1.82
CA ARG A 33 -3.87 12.05 -2.05
C ARG A 33 -2.84 12.31 -0.95
N VAL A 34 -1.72 12.92 -1.31
CA VAL A 34 -0.75 13.40 -0.32
C VAL A 34 -1.33 14.67 0.32
N VAL A 35 -1.44 14.67 1.65
CA VAL A 35 -1.99 15.78 2.44
C VAL A 35 -0.93 16.51 3.25
N HIS A 36 0.23 15.88 3.42
CA HIS A 36 1.42 16.46 4.02
C HIS A 36 2.64 15.75 3.46
N LEU A 37 3.70 16.50 3.16
CA LEU A 37 4.92 15.98 2.56
C LEU A 37 6.10 16.54 3.33
N GLU A 38 6.97 15.64 3.78
CA GLU A 38 8.23 15.94 4.42
C GLU A 38 9.39 15.29 3.64
N SER A 39 10.62 15.54 4.06
CA SER A 39 11.80 15.05 3.35
C SER A 39 11.92 13.52 3.31
N ASP A 40 11.40 12.82 4.32
CA ASP A 40 11.60 11.39 4.55
C ASP A 40 10.29 10.61 4.80
N PHE A 41 9.15 11.30 4.91
CA PHE A 41 7.82 10.67 4.96
C PHE A 41 6.76 11.56 4.30
N GLU A 42 5.59 10.98 4.08
CA GLU A 42 4.40 11.71 3.65
C GLU A 42 3.16 11.21 4.40
N ILE A 43 2.17 12.07 4.59
CA ILE A 43 0.84 11.66 5.07
C ILE A 43 -0.07 11.58 3.86
N ARG A 44 -0.72 10.43 3.70
CA ARG A 44 -1.64 10.13 2.62
C ARG A 44 -3.04 9.98 3.16
N LEU A 45 -4.01 10.70 2.59
CA LEU A 45 -5.42 10.38 2.77
C LEU A 45 -5.81 9.30 1.77
N TYR A 46 -6.04 8.09 2.26
CA TYR A 46 -6.60 7.02 1.46
C TYR A 46 -8.13 7.14 1.43
N LYS A 47 -8.71 6.85 0.26
CA LYS A 47 -10.15 6.60 0.14
C LYS A 47 -10.49 5.26 0.80
N GLU A 48 -11.76 4.87 0.77
CA GLU A 48 -12.15 3.52 1.20
C GLU A 48 -11.36 2.44 0.44
N ILE A 49 -10.83 1.48 1.19
CA ILE A 49 -10.03 0.37 0.65
C ILE A 49 -10.67 -0.94 1.07
N SER A 50 -10.90 -1.82 0.09
CA SER A 50 -11.28 -3.19 0.36
C SER A 50 -10.04 -4.09 0.31
N TRP A 51 -9.79 -4.79 1.41
CA TRP A 51 -8.71 -5.77 1.54
C TRP A 51 -9.30 -7.17 1.72
N MET A 52 -8.63 -8.17 1.17
CA MET A 52 -8.77 -9.54 1.66
C MET A 52 -7.63 -9.82 2.63
N SER A 53 -7.95 -10.31 3.82
CA SER A 53 -7.03 -10.41 4.94
C SER A 53 -6.87 -11.84 5.42
N ALA A 54 -5.65 -12.18 5.81
CA ALA A 54 -5.25 -13.47 6.35
C ALA A 54 -4.54 -13.26 7.69
N LEU A 55 -5.20 -13.64 8.80
CA LEU A 55 -4.56 -13.67 10.12
C LEU A 55 -3.61 -14.86 10.19
N VAL A 56 -2.36 -14.62 10.58
CA VAL A 56 -1.31 -15.63 10.73
C VAL A 56 -0.72 -15.51 12.12
N ASN A 57 -0.78 -16.59 12.89
CA ASN A 57 -0.07 -16.68 14.17
C ASN A 57 1.36 -17.12 13.92
N GLY A 58 2.33 -16.43 14.50
CA GLY A 58 3.74 -16.69 14.29
C GLY A 58 4.61 -15.58 14.84
N THR A 59 5.92 -15.81 14.86
CA THR A 59 6.91 -14.86 15.38
C THR A 59 7.80 -14.23 14.31
N SER A 60 7.77 -14.74 13.08
CA SER A 60 8.52 -14.20 11.94
C SER A 60 7.60 -13.49 10.95
N PHE A 61 7.91 -12.22 10.67
CA PHE A 61 7.33 -11.40 9.62
C PHE A 61 7.44 -12.07 8.25
N GLN A 62 8.61 -12.58 7.87
CA GLN A 62 8.83 -13.13 6.53
C GLN A 62 8.00 -14.41 6.31
N ASN A 63 8.04 -15.32 7.29
CA ASN A 63 7.28 -16.57 7.21
C ASN A 63 5.77 -16.30 7.24
N SER A 64 5.33 -15.38 8.11
CA SER A 64 3.92 -15.05 8.23
C SER A 64 3.39 -14.35 6.98
N THR A 65 4.16 -13.42 6.41
CA THR A 65 3.83 -12.77 5.12
C THR A 65 3.70 -13.80 4.01
N LYS A 66 4.65 -14.72 3.89
CA LYS A 66 4.62 -15.79 2.87
C LYS A 66 3.40 -16.70 3.04
N GLN A 67 3.09 -17.12 4.27
CA GLN A 67 1.96 -18.01 4.55
C GLN A 67 0.60 -17.32 4.30
N GLY A 68 0.44 -16.08 4.76
CA GLY A 68 -0.78 -15.30 4.52
C GLY A 68 -0.96 -15.01 3.04
N PHE A 69 0.09 -14.58 2.35
CA PHE A 69 0.06 -14.33 0.91
C PHE A 69 -0.25 -15.59 0.11
N HIS A 70 0.23 -16.77 0.52
CA HIS A 70 -0.10 -18.02 -0.17
C HIS A 70 -1.61 -18.30 -0.17
N ARG A 71 -2.29 -18.10 0.97
CA ARG A 71 -3.75 -18.27 1.08
C ARG A 71 -4.50 -17.23 0.26
N LEU A 72 -4.06 -15.97 0.31
CA LEU A 72 -4.59 -14.89 -0.51
C LEU A 72 -4.42 -15.18 -2.01
N TYR A 73 -3.26 -15.70 -2.41
CA TYR A 73 -3.00 -16.06 -3.80
C TYR A 73 -3.93 -17.17 -4.30
N GLN A 74 -4.20 -18.20 -3.49
CA GLN A 74 -5.19 -19.23 -3.84
C GLN A 74 -6.58 -18.60 -4.08
N TYR A 75 -7.01 -17.69 -3.21
CA TYR A 75 -8.26 -16.96 -3.39
C TYR A 75 -8.32 -16.18 -4.71
N LEU A 76 -7.24 -15.45 -5.03
CA LEU A 76 -7.10 -14.68 -6.26
C LEU A 76 -7.09 -15.56 -7.53
N GLN A 77 -6.65 -16.82 -7.39
CA GLN A 77 -6.62 -17.82 -8.47
C GLN A 77 -7.91 -18.67 -8.55
N GLY A 78 -8.98 -18.25 -7.89
CA GLY A 78 -10.28 -18.90 -8.01
C GLY A 78 -10.67 -19.83 -6.86
N ALA A 79 -9.91 -19.90 -5.76
CA ALA A 79 -10.37 -20.59 -4.54
C ALA A 79 -11.39 -19.74 -3.76
N ASN A 80 -12.52 -19.47 -4.41
CA ASN A 80 -13.67 -18.75 -3.90
C ASN A 80 -14.95 -19.36 -4.50
N ARG A 81 -16.11 -19.04 -3.92
CA ARG A 81 -17.39 -19.67 -4.27
C ARG A 81 -17.77 -19.62 -5.76
N ASN A 82 -17.23 -18.64 -6.50
CA ASN A 82 -17.57 -18.41 -7.91
C ASN A 82 -16.41 -18.75 -8.86
N SER A 83 -15.33 -19.37 -8.38
CA SER A 83 -14.11 -19.65 -9.15
C SER A 83 -13.58 -18.42 -9.92
N THR A 84 -13.78 -17.23 -9.37
CA THR A 84 -13.42 -15.98 -10.03
C THR A 84 -11.93 -15.71 -9.85
N CYS A 85 -11.21 -15.51 -10.95
CA CYS A 85 -9.82 -15.05 -10.90
C CYS A 85 -9.77 -13.52 -10.84
N PHE A 86 -8.85 -13.00 -10.04
CA PHE A 86 -8.63 -11.58 -9.85
C PHE A 86 -7.32 -11.14 -10.49
N SER A 87 -7.30 -9.94 -11.06
CA SER A 87 -6.06 -9.30 -11.45
C SER A 87 -5.18 -9.06 -10.23
N MET A 88 -3.87 -9.22 -10.41
CA MET A 88 -2.92 -8.89 -9.37
C MET A 88 -2.91 -7.37 -9.11
N THR A 89 -2.80 -6.98 -7.85
CA THR A 89 -2.69 -5.62 -7.33
C THR A 89 -1.45 -5.51 -6.42
N LYS A 90 -1.14 -4.29 -6.00
CA LYS A 90 -0.07 -3.97 -5.04
C LYS A 90 -0.51 -2.84 -4.11
N PRO A 91 0.05 -2.72 -2.90
CA PRO A 91 1.04 -3.60 -2.29
C PRO A 91 0.41 -4.83 -1.64
N VAL A 92 1.25 -5.82 -1.28
CA VAL A 92 0.92 -6.74 -0.19
C VAL A 92 1.24 -6.02 1.11
N LEU A 93 0.27 -5.95 2.02
CA LEU A 93 0.40 -5.21 3.26
C LEU A 93 0.39 -6.19 4.44
N THR A 94 1.46 -6.22 5.23
CA THR A 94 1.51 -7.05 6.45
C THR A 94 1.51 -6.13 7.67
N THR A 95 0.46 -6.19 8.48
CA THR A 95 0.41 -5.54 9.79
C THR A 95 1.03 -6.44 10.84
N ILE A 96 1.92 -5.87 11.63
CA ILE A 96 2.53 -6.51 12.79
C ILE A 96 1.59 -6.27 13.97
N VAL A 97 1.08 -7.33 14.60
CA VAL A 97 0.25 -7.22 15.80
C VAL A 97 1.15 -7.50 17.01
N PRO A 98 1.43 -6.49 17.85
CA PRO A 98 2.31 -6.67 18.99
C PRO A 98 1.73 -7.66 20.00
N SER A 99 2.61 -8.36 20.72
CA SER A 99 2.17 -9.18 21.85
C SER A 99 1.72 -8.28 23.01
N HIS A 100 0.63 -8.67 23.69
CA HIS A 100 0.12 -7.97 24.87
C HIS A 100 1.12 -8.00 26.06
N SER A 101 2.15 -8.84 26.00
CA SER A 101 3.17 -9.03 27.04
C SER A 101 4.53 -8.37 26.73
N GLY A 102 4.63 -7.49 25.71
CA GLY A 102 5.89 -6.80 25.40
C GLY A 102 6.99 -7.69 24.81
N GLY A 103 6.61 -8.87 24.28
CA GLY A 103 7.51 -9.79 23.58
C GLY A 103 7.40 -9.67 22.06
N SER A 104 8.08 -10.56 21.33
CA SER A 104 7.97 -10.67 19.87
C SER A 104 6.51 -10.72 19.42
N PRO A 105 6.17 -10.12 18.26
CA PRO A 105 4.84 -10.22 17.68
C PRO A 105 4.39 -11.67 17.65
N SER A 106 3.17 -11.94 18.10
CA SER A 106 2.60 -13.30 18.13
C SER A 106 1.65 -13.54 16.96
N SER A 107 1.30 -12.49 16.23
CA SER A 107 0.43 -12.58 15.06
C SER A 107 0.69 -11.46 14.05
N TYR A 108 0.32 -11.74 12.81
CA TYR A 108 0.45 -10.85 11.67
C TYR A 108 -0.85 -10.90 10.86
N ILE A 109 -1.26 -9.76 10.31
CA ILE A 109 -2.40 -9.70 9.39
C ILE A 109 -1.85 -9.35 8.01
N VAL A 110 -1.86 -10.32 7.10
CA VAL A 110 -1.43 -10.13 5.71
C VAL A 110 -2.66 -9.75 4.89
N ARG A 111 -2.55 -8.68 4.10
CA ARG A 111 -3.65 -8.12 3.32
C ARG A 111 -3.28 -8.01 1.86
N TYR A 112 -4.28 -8.25 1.03
CA TYR A 112 -4.23 -8.05 -0.41
C TYR A 112 -5.28 -7.04 -0.86
N TYR A 113 -4.86 -6.03 -1.62
CA TYR A 113 -5.76 -5.00 -2.10
C TYR A 113 -6.72 -5.61 -3.13
N LEU A 114 -8.02 -5.46 -2.93
CA LEU A 114 -9.01 -5.83 -3.93
C LEU A 114 -9.18 -4.68 -4.93
N PRO A 115 -9.21 -4.96 -6.24
CA PRO A 115 -9.45 -3.95 -7.28
C PRO A 115 -10.63 -3.03 -6.94
N ALA A 116 -10.56 -1.75 -7.30
CA ALA A 116 -11.57 -0.72 -6.99
C ALA A 116 -12.97 -1.08 -7.50
N ALA A 117 -13.08 -1.97 -8.50
CA ALA A 117 -14.33 -2.57 -8.94
C ALA A 117 -15.12 -3.27 -7.80
N TYR A 118 -14.44 -3.68 -6.72
CA TYR A 118 -15.03 -4.29 -5.53
C TYR A 118 -15.27 -3.33 -4.37
N ASN A 119 -15.03 -2.01 -4.53
CA ASN A 119 -15.37 -1.05 -3.47
C ASN A 119 -16.89 -0.98 -3.24
N ASN A 120 -17.68 -1.01 -4.32
CA ASN A 120 -19.15 -0.95 -4.26
C ASN A 120 -19.82 -2.31 -4.51
N LYS A 121 -19.05 -3.39 -4.54
CA LYS A 121 -19.54 -4.75 -4.82
C LYS A 121 -18.88 -5.73 -3.87
N SER A 122 -19.66 -6.61 -3.26
CA SER A 122 -19.09 -7.70 -2.45
C SER A 122 -18.29 -8.66 -3.34
N PRO A 123 -17.02 -8.92 -3.03
CA PRO A 123 -16.25 -9.92 -3.77
C PRO A 123 -16.78 -11.33 -3.46
N PRO A 124 -16.57 -12.32 -4.35
CA PRO A 124 -16.88 -13.72 -4.07
C PRO A 124 -16.33 -14.17 -2.71
N PRO A 125 -17.14 -14.83 -1.86
CA PRO A 125 -16.67 -15.33 -0.58
C PRO A 125 -15.53 -16.34 -0.76
N PRO A 126 -14.45 -16.27 0.05
CA PRO A 126 -13.38 -17.27 0.03
C PRO A 126 -13.90 -18.64 0.46
N LEU A 127 -13.19 -19.71 0.07
CA LEU A 127 -13.43 -21.03 0.65
C LEU A 127 -13.01 -21.04 2.13
N ALA A 128 -13.75 -21.79 2.95
CA ALA A 128 -13.64 -21.71 4.42
C ALA A 128 -12.24 -22.13 4.92
N GLU A 129 -11.61 -23.10 4.27
CA GLU A 129 -10.29 -23.63 4.55
C GLU A 129 -9.16 -22.59 4.38
N LEU A 130 -9.38 -21.53 3.61
CA LEU A 130 -8.40 -20.46 3.46
C LEU A 130 -8.36 -19.54 4.70
N ASN A 131 -9.44 -19.54 5.49
CA ASN A 131 -9.59 -18.67 6.68
C ASN A 131 -9.21 -17.21 6.37
N LEU A 132 -9.87 -16.66 5.35
CA LEU A 132 -9.70 -15.28 4.89
C LEU A 132 -10.92 -14.45 5.26
N GLN A 133 -10.70 -13.16 5.49
CA GLN A 133 -11.74 -12.20 5.88
C GLN A 133 -11.68 -10.96 5.01
N LEU A 134 -12.86 -10.46 4.61
CA LEU A 134 -12.97 -9.15 3.96
C LEU A 134 -12.78 -8.06 5.02
N ASP A 135 -11.79 -7.21 4.83
CA ASP A 135 -11.47 -6.08 5.69
C ASP A 135 -11.70 -4.78 4.91
N LYS A 136 -12.68 -3.99 5.35
CA LYS A 136 -13.05 -2.72 4.69
C LYS A 136 -12.54 -1.56 5.51
N TRP A 137 -11.54 -0.89 5.00
CA TRP A 137 -11.00 0.32 5.59
C TRP A 137 -11.84 1.50 5.13
N LYS A 138 -12.32 2.30 6.08
CA LYS A 138 -12.91 3.62 5.79
C LYS A 138 -11.81 4.57 5.32
N SER A 139 -12.21 5.70 4.76
CA SER A 139 -11.27 6.79 4.46
C SER A 139 -10.53 7.23 5.73
N HIS A 140 -9.20 7.21 5.71
CA HIS A 140 -8.35 7.65 6.83
C HIS A 140 -6.95 8.03 6.35
N CYS A 141 -6.19 8.68 7.23
CA CYS A 141 -4.85 9.14 6.94
C CYS A 141 -3.79 8.18 7.48
N ILE A 142 -2.79 7.93 6.66
CA ILE A 142 -1.68 7.03 6.95
C ILE A 142 -0.38 7.79 6.70
N ALA A 143 0.50 7.82 7.69
CA ALA A 143 1.89 8.22 7.53
C ALA A 143 2.68 7.11 6.84
N VAL A 144 3.43 7.48 5.80
CA VAL A 144 4.17 6.56 4.96
C VAL A 144 5.62 7.01 4.81
N ARG A 145 6.54 6.11 5.13
CA ARG A 145 7.97 6.26 4.83
C ARG A 145 8.45 5.13 3.93
N LYS A 146 9.15 5.49 2.85
CA LYS A 146 9.74 4.55 1.90
C LYS A 146 11.09 4.05 2.40
N PHE A 147 11.39 2.78 2.14
CA PHE A 147 12.71 2.21 2.37
C PHE A 147 13.08 1.21 1.27
N THR A 148 14.38 1.01 1.10
CA THR A 148 14.93 0.15 0.05
C THR A 148 15.40 -1.19 0.60
N GLY A 149 15.72 -2.14 -0.28
CA GLY A 149 16.16 -3.47 0.11
C GLY A 149 15.01 -4.43 0.41
N TYR A 150 15.28 -5.49 1.17
CA TYR A 150 14.27 -6.48 1.56
C TYR A 150 13.64 -6.11 2.89
N ALA A 151 12.32 -6.23 3.02
CA ALA A 151 11.68 -6.25 4.34
C ALA A 151 11.90 -7.63 4.98
N ARG A 152 12.48 -7.64 6.18
CA ARG A 152 12.95 -8.84 6.89
C ARG A 152 12.72 -8.70 8.40
N ASP A 153 12.75 -9.84 9.08
CA ASP A 153 12.58 -9.91 10.53
C ASP A 153 13.57 -9.02 11.29
N ASP A 154 14.78 -8.82 10.75
CA ASP A 154 15.86 -8.05 11.36
C ASP A 154 15.81 -6.54 11.08
N ASN A 155 14.90 -6.05 10.22
CA ASN A 155 14.89 -4.63 9.85
C ASN A 155 13.52 -3.93 9.88
N VAL A 156 12.40 -4.64 9.85
CA VAL A 156 11.07 -4.00 9.81
C VAL A 156 10.82 -3.11 11.03
N GLU A 157 11.33 -3.50 12.19
CA GLU A 157 11.25 -2.71 13.42
C GLU A 157 12.09 -1.43 13.34
N LYS A 158 13.28 -1.51 12.73
CA LYS A 158 14.15 -0.34 12.50
C LYS A 158 13.50 0.66 11.56
N GLU A 159 12.80 0.19 10.52
CA GLU A 159 12.09 1.08 9.60
C GLU A 159 10.89 1.75 10.28
N LYS A 160 10.18 1.03 11.18
CA LYS A 160 9.18 1.62 12.07
C LYS A 160 9.78 2.70 12.96
N ASP A 161 10.87 2.41 13.67
CA ASP A 161 11.56 3.39 14.51
C ASP A 161 11.97 4.63 13.72
N GLY A 162 12.42 4.42 12.49
CA GLY A 162 12.70 5.49 11.54
C GLY A 162 11.48 6.40 11.32
N LEU A 163 10.33 5.84 10.97
CA LEU A 163 9.11 6.63 10.74
C LEU A 163 8.62 7.34 12.02
N VAL A 164 8.68 6.66 13.17
CA VAL A 164 8.34 7.24 14.48
C VAL A 164 9.22 8.44 14.79
N ALA A 165 10.53 8.34 14.54
CA ALA A 165 11.46 9.45 14.73
C ALA A 165 11.13 10.64 13.81
N SER A 166 10.74 10.37 12.56
CA SER A 166 10.37 11.41 11.57
C SER A 166 9.08 12.14 11.92
N LEU A 167 8.05 11.43 12.41
CA LEU A 167 6.75 12.03 12.74
C LEU A 167 6.82 13.01 13.93
N GLY A 168 7.74 12.76 14.87
CA GLY A 168 7.86 13.55 16.09
C GLY A 168 6.62 13.47 17.00
N LYS A 169 6.69 14.11 18.17
CA LYS A 169 5.65 13.97 19.20
C LYS A 169 4.30 14.59 18.84
N SER A 170 4.26 15.62 17.99
CA SER A 170 3.04 16.38 17.66
C SER A 170 2.07 15.59 16.78
N LEU A 171 2.59 14.86 15.78
CA LEU A 171 1.78 14.02 14.87
C LEU A 171 1.39 12.67 15.49
N MET A 172 1.97 12.34 16.65
CA MET A 172 1.64 11.15 17.43
C MET A 172 0.69 11.46 18.59
N GLN A 173 0.23 12.71 18.76
CA GLN A 173 -0.75 13.08 19.78
C GLN A 173 -2.09 12.40 19.48
N GLY A 174 -2.41 11.34 20.23
CA GLY A 174 -3.61 10.53 20.04
C GLY A 174 -3.34 9.07 19.67
N MET A 175 -2.11 8.73 19.30
CA MET A 175 -1.67 7.33 19.22
C MET A 175 -1.43 6.79 20.65
N ASP A 176 -1.74 5.51 20.89
CA ASP A 176 -1.64 4.88 22.21
C ASP A 176 -0.27 5.16 22.87
N GLN A 177 -0.29 5.76 24.05
CA GLN A 177 0.91 6.17 24.79
C GLN A 177 1.74 4.98 25.30
N ASN A 178 1.22 3.75 25.19
CA ASN A 178 1.95 2.52 25.52
C ASN A 178 3.03 2.10 24.51
N GLN A 179 3.38 2.94 23.52
CA GLN A 179 4.39 2.65 22.48
C GLN A 179 4.06 1.43 21.60
N ASN A 180 2.85 0.90 21.70
CA ASN A 180 2.40 -0.29 21.00
C ASN A 180 1.70 0.10 19.69
N TYR A 181 2.43 0.82 18.83
CA TYR A 181 1.90 1.27 17.55
C TYR A 181 1.77 0.07 16.61
N ASN A 182 0.55 -0.24 16.19
CA ASN A 182 0.34 -1.14 15.08
C ASN A 182 0.91 -0.46 13.82
N TYR A 183 1.93 -1.06 13.23
CA TYR A 183 2.48 -0.61 11.95
C TYR A 183 2.33 -1.71 10.91
N SER A 184 2.37 -1.31 9.65
CA SER A 184 2.29 -2.23 8.54
C SER A 184 3.46 -2.02 7.58
N ILE A 185 3.89 -3.11 6.95
CA ILE A 185 4.87 -3.07 5.87
C ILE A 185 4.16 -3.34 4.55
N ALA A 186 4.22 -2.37 3.64
CA ALA A 186 3.72 -2.48 2.29
C ALA A 186 4.86 -2.89 1.35
N GLN A 187 4.71 -4.03 0.68
CA GLN A 187 5.69 -4.56 -0.27
C GLN A 187 5.12 -4.51 -1.69
N TYR A 188 5.76 -3.77 -2.58
CA TYR A 188 5.26 -3.53 -3.95
C TYR A 188 5.83 -4.48 -5.00
N ASN A 189 7.01 -5.05 -4.74
CA ASN A 189 7.71 -5.90 -5.70
C ASN A 189 7.68 -7.37 -5.29
N ALA A 190 7.41 -8.26 -6.25
CA ALA A 190 7.49 -9.70 -6.05
C ALA A 190 8.91 -10.15 -5.62
N SER A 191 9.02 -11.35 -5.05
CA SER A 191 10.28 -11.91 -4.50
C SER A 191 11.42 -12.03 -5.52
N LYS A 192 11.15 -12.00 -6.83
CA LYS A 192 12.14 -12.19 -7.90
C LYS A 192 12.96 -10.95 -8.29
N HIS A 193 12.69 -9.77 -7.72
CA HIS A 193 13.46 -8.55 -8.00
C HIS A 193 14.65 -8.40 -7.04
N PRO A 194 15.91 -8.54 -7.49
CA PRO A 194 17.07 -8.45 -6.60
C PRO A 194 17.41 -7.00 -6.19
N THR A 195 17.09 -6.02 -7.02
CA THR A 195 17.32 -4.59 -6.80
C THR A 195 16.05 -3.78 -7.13
N GLY A 196 16.02 -2.49 -6.79
CA GLY A 196 14.88 -1.61 -7.10
C GLY A 196 13.60 -1.95 -6.32
N ARG A 197 13.74 -2.61 -5.16
CA ARG A 197 12.61 -2.91 -4.28
C ARG A 197 12.09 -1.64 -3.62
N ILE A 198 10.78 -1.47 -3.70
CA ILE A 198 10.02 -0.42 -3.03
C ILE A 198 9.24 -1.10 -1.91
N ASN A 199 9.59 -0.76 -0.68
CA ASN A 199 8.79 -1.07 0.49
C ASN A 199 8.46 0.22 1.23
N GLU A 200 7.40 0.16 2.02
CA GLU A 200 6.93 1.29 2.81
C GLU A 200 6.54 0.82 4.20
N VAL A 201 6.81 1.66 5.21
CA VAL A 201 6.22 1.53 6.54
C VAL A 201 5.00 2.44 6.61
N TRP A 202 3.89 1.89 7.07
CA TRP A 202 2.60 2.56 7.18
C TRP A 202 2.18 2.60 8.65
N MET A 203 1.76 3.77 9.13
CA MET A 203 1.16 3.96 10.45
C MET A 203 -0.04 4.90 10.36
N ASP A 204 -1.14 4.53 10.99
CA ASP A 204 -2.33 5.39 11.05
C ASP A 204 -2.01 6.65 11.82
N VAL A 205 -2.42 7.81 11.30
CA VAL A 205 -2.29 9.10 12.01
C VAL A 205 -3.64 9.52 12.60
N LEU A 206 -3.70 9.60 13.93
CA LEU A 206 -4.85 10.10 14.66
C LEU A 206 -4.66 11.59 14.97
N GLY A 207 -5.69 12.41 14.78
CA GLY A 207 -5.66 13.82 15.18
C GLY A 207 -4.89 14.77 14.23
N PHE A 208 -4.45 14.32 13.05
CA PHE A 208 -3.90 15.23 12.05
C PHE A 208 -5.02 16.14 11.50
N ALA A 209 -4.93 17.44 11.78
CA ALA A 209 -5.91 18.44 11.38
C ALA A 209 -5.80 18.78 9.89
N ALA A 210 -6.10 17.80 9.03
CA ALA A 210 -6.38 18.02 7.61
C ALA A 210 -7.76 17.46 7.27
N GLU A 211 -8.44 18.12 6.33
CA GLU A 211 -9.76 17.72 5.86
C GLU A 211 -9.74 16.25 5.43
N GLY A 212 -10.61 15.42 6.02
CA GLY A 212 -10.69 13.98 5.76
C GLY A 212 -9.77 13.08 6.60
N CYS A 213 -8.87 13.63 7.43
CA CYS A 213 -8.04 12.84 8.35
C CYS A 213 -8.64 12.66 9.74
N ALA A 214 -9.52 13.57 10.18
CA ALA A 214 -10.17 13.48 11.49
C ALA A 214 -11.44 12.62 11.40
N GLN A 215 -11.42 11.44 12.04
CA GLN A 215 -12.61 10.72 12.48
C GLN A 215 -12.43 10.28 13.93
#